data_AF-A0A928EHM9-F1
#
_entry.id   AF-A0A928EHM9-F1
#
_cell.length_a   1.000
_cell.length_b   1.000
_cell.length_c   1.000
_cell.angle_alpha   90.00
_cell.angle_beta   90.00
_cell.angle_gamma   90.00
#
_symmetry.space_group_name_H-M   'P 1'
#
loop_
_entity.id
_entity.type
_entity.pdbx_description
1 polymer ?
#
loop_
_entity_poly.entity_id
_entity_poly.type
_entity_poly.pdbx_seq_one_letter_code
_entity_poly.pdbx_strand_id
1 'polypeptide(L)' 'MTPAFNEVIHSPYRLRICALLQPVTELEFGVVKEVLGITDANLSKNLRVLSDAGYIQIRKETSPNRQDRRRLTWIKLT' A
#
# COMPACT_ATOMS: atom_id res chain seq x y z
N MET A 1 2.05 15.79 21.34
CA MET A 1 3.23 15.18 20.69
C MET A 1 3.84 16.21 19.77
N THR A 2 5.12 16.50 19.93
CA THR A 2 5.88 17.30 18.95
C THR A 2 6.03 16.50 17.66
N PRO A 3 5.79 17.11 16.48
CA PRO A 3 6.11 16.46 15.20
C PRO A 3 7.60 16.08 15.20
N ALA A 4 7.89 14.83 14.87
CA ALA A 4 9.25 14.31 14.84
C ALA A 4 9.45 13.49 13.56
N PHE A 5 10.69 13.46 13.09
CA PHE A 5 11.05 12.62 11.97
C PHE A 5 10.84 11.14 12.33
N ASN A 6 10.34 10.40 11.36
CA ASN A 6 10.05 8.97 11.47
C ASN A 6 10.55 8.30 10.20
N GLU A 7 11.65 7.56 10.33
CA GLU A 7 12.34 6.85 9.25
C GLU A 7 11.42 5.90 8.46
N VAL A 8 10.37 5.38 9.10
CA VAL A 8 9.39 4.54 8.42
C VAL A 8 8.57 5.40 7.48
N ILE A 9 7.83 6.40 7.95
CA ILE A 9 6.89 7.09 7.05
C ILE A 9 7.56 8.10 6.11
N HIS A 10 8.68 8.72 6.50
CA HIS A 10 9.29 9.83 5.75
C HIS A 10 10.16 9.39 4.56
N SER A 11 10.20 8.10 4.22
CA SER A 11 10.68 7.69 2.90
C SER A 11 9.71 8.18 1.82
N PRO A 12 10.21 8.72 0.68
CA PRO A 12 9.35 9.32 -0.34
C PRO A 12 8.21 8.43 -0.82
N TYR A 13 8.48 7.15 -1.09
CA TYR A 13 7.43 6.24 -1.57
C TYR A 13 6.44 5.84 -0.48
N ARG A 14 6.89 5.66 0.77
CA ARG A 14 6.02 5.27 1.88
C ARG A 14 5.07 6.40 2.26
N LEU A 15 5.58 7.63 2.30
CA LEU A 15 4.75 8.82 2.50
C LEU A 15 3.71 8.98 1.39
N ARG A 16 4.12 8.82 0.12
CA ARG A 16 3.21 8.89 -1.03
C ARG A 16 2.14 7.81 -1.01
N ILE A 17 2.48 6.57 -0.61
CA ILE A 17 1.51 5.48 -0.44
C ILE A 17 0.47 5.87 0.61
N CYS A 18 0.90 6.31 1.80
CA CYS A 18 -0.03 6.69 2.86
C CYS A 18 -0.87 7.92 2.49
N ALA A 19 -0.29 8.90 1.81
CA ALA A 19 -1.04 10.05 1.29
C ALA A 19 -2.10 9.63 0.25
N LEU A 20 -1.77 8.68 -0.63
CA LEU A 20 -2.72 8.15 -1.63
C LEU A 20 -3.87 7.36 -0.99
N LEU A 21 -3.61 6.68 0.13
CA LEU A 21 -4.61 5.92 0.87
C LEU A 21 -5.47 6.79 1.80
N GLN A 22 -5.01 7.97 2.20
CA GLN A 22 -5.70 8.83 3.17
C GLN A 22 -7.17 9.16 2.81
N PRO A 23 -7.52 9.49 1.55
CA PRO A 23 -8.89 9.88 1.22
C PRO A 23 -9.82 8.69 0.91
N VAL A 24 -9.35 7.44 1.00
CA VAL A 24 -10.06 6.25 0.52
C VAL A 24 -10.03 5.12 1.55
N THR A 25 -11.04 4.25 1.52
CA THR A 25 -11.12 3.12 2.46
C THR A 25 -10.07 2.06 2.16
N GLU A 26 -9.90 1.69 0.89
CA GLU A 26 -8.86 0.77 0.42
C GLU A 26 -8.55 1.02 -1.06
N LEU A 27 -7.34 0.68 -1.51
CA LEU A 27 -6.96 0.66 -2.92
C LEU A 27 -6.37 -0.68 -3.30
N GLU A 28 -6.60 -1.07 -4.55
CA GLU A 28 -6.01 -2.26 -5.13
C GLU A 28 -4.52 -1.99 -5.47
N PHE A 29 -3.68 -3.01 -5.31
CA PHE A 29 -2.23 -2.94 -5.56
C PHE A 29 -1.90 -2.39 -6.95
N GLY A 30 -2.63 -2.84 -7.98
CA GLY A 30 -2.48 -2.35 -9.36
C GLY A 30 -2.69 -0.84 -9.47
N VAL A 31 -3.72 -0.30 -8.82
CA VAL A 31 -4.01 1.15 -8.81
C VAL A 31 -2.90 1.94 -8.13
N VAL A 32 -2.43 1.49 -6.96
CA VAL A 32 -1.31 2.15 -6.26
C VAL A 32 -0.05 2.13 -7.12
N LYS A 33 0.22 1.01 -7.79
CA LYS A 33 1.36 0.87 -8.69
C LYS A 33 1.30 1.85 -9.86
N GLU A 34 0.15 1.92 -10.52
CA GLU A 34 -0.09 2.77 -11.68
C GLU A 34 0.07 4.25 -11.32
N VAL A 35 -0.58 4.70 -10.24
CA VAL A 35 -0.52 6.10 -9.77
C VAL A 35 0.90 6.50 -9.37
N LEU A 36 1.67 5.59 -8.75
CA LEU A 36 3.03 5.90 -8.30
C LEU A 36 4.10 5.69 -9.38
N GLY A 37 3.78 4.99 -10.48
CA GLY A 37 4.71 4.71 -11.58
C GLY A 37 5.92 3.87 -11.16
N ILE A 38 5.73 2.92 -10.23
CA ILE A 38 6.83 2.08 -9.70
C ILE A 38 6.67 0.60 -10.04
N THR A 39 7.74 -0.17 -9.90
CA THR A 39 7.72 -1.61 -10.13
C THR A 39 7.01 -2.37 -9.00
N ASP A 40 6.48 -3.55 -9.31
CA ASP A 40 5.84 -4.46 -8.35
C ASP A 40 6.76 -4.78 -7.17
N ALA A 41 8.06 -4.98 -7.42
CA ALA A 41 9.06 -5.26 -6.40
C ALA A 41 9.28 -4.06 -5.46
N ASN A 42 9.35 -2.85 -6.02
CA ASN A 42 9.51 -1.63 -5.22
C ASN A 42 8.26 -1.34 -4.36
N LEU A 43 7.06 -1.46 -4.96
CA LEU A 43 5.81 -1.30 -4.21
C LEU A 43 5.70 -2.35 -3.10
N SER A 44 5.93 -3.62 -3.41
CA SER A 44 5.86 -4.72 -2.43
C SER A 44 6.81 -4.52 -1.26
N LYS A 45 8.04 -4.05 -1.50
CA LYS A 45 9.01 -3.74 -0.43
C LYS A 45 8.51 -2.64 0.50
N ASN A 46 7.95 -1.56 -0.06
CA ASN A 46 7.45 -0.43 0.74
C ASN A 46 6.18 -0.80 1.52
N LEU A 47 5.26 -1.55 0.91
CA LEU A 47 4.07 -2.05 1.60
C LEU A 47 4.44 -2.99 2.74
N ARG A 48 5.45 -3.85 2.57
CA ARG A 48 5.93 -4.71 3.66
C ARG A 48 6.42 -3.90 4.86
N VAL A 49 7.27 -2.89 4.61
CA VAL A 49 7.78 -2.01 5.67
C VAL A 49 6.64 -1.26 6.39
N LEU A 50 5.67 -0.75 5.63
CA LEU A 50 4.50 -0.07 6.22
C LEU A 50 3.61 -1.01 7.04
N SER A 51 3.37 -2.23 6.53
CA SER A 51 2.56 -3.25 7.21
C SER A 51 3.24 -3.76 8.47
N ASP A 52 4.55 -4.03 8.42
CA ASP A 52 5.34 -4.49 9.57
C ASP A 52 5.37 -3.44 10.68
N ALA A 53 5.32 -2.15 10.32
CA ALA A 53 5.23 -1.02 11.24
C ALA A 53 3.78 -0.63 11.63
N GLY A 54 2.77 -1.35 11.14
CA GLY A 54 1.35 -1.15 11.50
C GLY A 54 0.66 0.04 10.82
N TYR A 55 1.28 0.72 9.87
CA TYR A 55 0.68 1.86 9.16
C TYR A 55 -0.42 1.46 8.17
N ILE A 56 -0.37 0.23 7.67
CA ILE A 56 -1.34 -0.28 6.70
C ILE A 56 -1.77 -1.70 7.05
N GLN A 57 -2.91 -2.09 6.50
CA GLN A 57 -3.35 -3.49 6.44
C GLN A 57 -3.45 -3.93 4.98
N ILE A 58 -3.10 -5.20 4.74
CA ILE A 58 -3.16 -5.82 3.41
C ILE A 58 -4.15 -6.98 3.45
N ARG A 59 -5.16 -6.95 2.59
CA ARG A 59 -6.18 -7.99 2.44
C ARG A 59 -6.08 -8.62 1.05
N LYS A 60 -6.24 -9.94 0.96
CA LYS A 60 -6.27 -10.66 -0.33
C LYS A 60 -7.65 -11.20 -0.61
N GLU A 61 -8.13 -11.03 -1.84
CA GLU A 61 -9.47 -11.43 -2.27
C GLU A 61 -9.43 -12.10 -3.64
N THR A 62 -10.34 -13.06 -3.89
CA THR A 62 -10.48 -13.65 -5.22
C THR A 62 -11.13 -12.65 -6.17
N SER A 63 -10.64 -12.56 -7.40
CA SER A 63 -11.30 -11.70 -8.39
C SER A 63 -12.61 -12.36 -8.85
N PRO A 64 -13.77 -11.67 -8.78
CA PRO A 64 -15.02 -12.23 -9.29
C PRO A 64 -15.01 -12.38 -10.83
N ASN A 65 -14.13 -11.62 -11.50
CA ASN A 65 -14.03 -11.57 -12.96
C ASN A 65 -12.95 -12.50 -13.53
N ARG A 66 -12.14 -13.17 -12.69
CA ARG A 66 -11.08 -14.08 -13.13
C ARG A 66 -11.28 -15.46 -12.49
N GLN A 67 -11.22 -16.50 -13.31
CA GLN A 67 -11.25 -17.89 -12.84
C GLN A 67 -9.87 -18.41 -12.41
N ASP A 68 -8.80 -17.62 -12.59
CA ASP A 68 -7.46 -18.02 -12.19
C ASP A 68 -7.24 -17.87 -10.68
N ARG A 69 -6.17 -18.47 -10.17
CA ARG A 69 -5.82 -18.43 -8.73
C ARG A 69 -5.28 -17.06 -8.28
N ARG A 70 -5.22 -16.05 -9.16
CA ARG A 70 -4.64 -14.75 -8.81
C ARG A 70 -5.59 -13.99 -7.88
N ARG A 71 -5.07 -13.56 -6.73
CA ARG A 71 -5.83 -12.77 -5.75
C ARG A 71 -5.59 -11.29 -5.99
N LEU A 72 -6.66 -10.49 -5.91
CA LEU A 72 -6.58 -9.05 -5.72
C LEU A 72 -5.94 -8.77 -4.36
N THR A 73 -5.10 -7.75 -4.32
CA THR A 73 -4.45 -7.30 -3.08
C THR A 73 -4.94 -5.91 -2.78
N TRP A 74 -5.71 -5.78 -1.71
CA TRP A 74 -6.26 -4.52 -1.21
C TRP A 74 -5.38 -3.98 -0.09
N ILE A 75 -5.17 -2.68 -0.09
CA ILE A 75 -4.30 -1.95 0.82
C ILE A 75 -5.15 -0.85 1.47
N LYS A 76 -5.10 -0.73 2.79
CA LYS A 76 -5.76 0.34 3.52
C LYS A 76 -4.87 0.87 4.65
N LEU A 77 -5.12 2.09 5.10
CA LEU A 77 -4.53 2.60 6.35
C LEU A 77 -5.14 1.87 7.56
N THR A 78 -4.36 1.76 8.62
CA THR A 78 -4.83 1.34 9.96
C THR A 78 -5.38 2.55 10.69
#